data_AF-A0A2L2T2S9-F1
#
_entry.id   AF-A0A2L2T2S9-F1
#
_cell.length_a   1.000
_cell.length_b   1.000
_cell.length_c   1.000
_cell.angle_alpha   90.00
_cell.angle_beta   90.00
_cell.angle_gamma   90.00
#
_symmetry.space_group_name_H-M   'P 1'
#
loop_
_entity.id
_entity.type
_entity.pdbx_description
1 polymer ?
#
loop_
_entity_poly.entity_id
_entity_poly.type
_entity_poly.pdbx_seq_one_letter_code
_entity_poly.pdbx_strand_id
1 'polypeptide(L)'
;MWLLDADLLRLVFFANEDQTPPYSILSHTWPEDELSFQDIMSLRTGTHFLGRTGWSKVQNACRLALSFELRYIWIDTCCIDKSSSAELQEAINPMFRWYELAEICFAYFSDVSVSEDPEITGSSFRRSRWFKRDWTLQELIAPTKFSFYDKDLEEIYMRQSIADVIEDITGIRKLFLSDARWRGKIGKTLSTAIVAERMS
;
A
#
# COMPACT_ATOMS: atom_id res chain seq x y z
N MET A 1 12.47 10.16 -1.94
CA MET A 1 11.17 9.48 -2.11
C MET A 1 10.19 10.47 -2.72
N TRP A 2 9.43 10.05 -3.73
CA TRP A 2 8.30 10.82 -4.23
C TRP A 2 7.04 10.49 -3.45
N LEU A 3 6.22 11.50 -3.17
CA LEU A 3 4.88 11.35 -2.62
C LEU A 3 3.88 12.11 -3.48
N LEU A 4 2.66 11.59 -3.57
CA LEU A 4 1.55 12.28 -4.20
C LEU A 4 0.90 13.22 -3.20
N ASP A 5 0.83 14.51 -3.52
CA ASP A 5 0.00 15.48 -2.80
C ASP A 5 -1.47 15.16 -3.10
N ALA A 6 -2.21 14.72 -2.08
CA ALA A 6 -3.58 14.25 -2.20
C ALA A 6 -4.60 15.36 -2.52
N ASP A 7 -4.26 16.62 -2.21
CA ASP A 7 -5.10 17.78 -2.49
C ASP A 7 -4.84 18.30 -3.91
N LEU A 8 -3.56 18.39 -4.29
CA LEU A 8 -3.14 18.95 -5.58
C LEU A 8 -2.96 17.94 -6.71
N LEU A 9 -3.00 16.64 -6.40
CA LEU A 9 -2.76 15.52 -7.32
C LEU A 9 -1.47 15.66 -8.14
N ARG A 10 -0.38 16.04 -7.46
CA ARG A 10 0.96 16.18 -8.07
C ARG A 10 2.03 15.49 -7.23
N LEU A 11 3.08 15.03 -7.89
CA LEU A 11 4.22 14.43 -7.21
C LEU A 11 5.13 15.50 -6.60
N VAL A 12 5.61 15.23 -5.38
CA VAL A 12 6.56 16.05 -4.64
C VAL A 12 7.71 15.16 -4.20
N PHE A 13 8.94 15.59 -4.48
CA PHE A 13 10.14 14.85 -4.09
C PHE A 13 10.65 15.30 -2.73
N PHE A 14 10.94 14.33 -1.86
CA PHE A 14 11.57 14.51 -0.57
C PHE A 14 12.92 13.79 -0.56
N ALA A 15 14.01 14.53 -0.32
CA ALA A 15 15.36 14.01 -0.50
C ALA A 15 15.81 13.05 0.62
N ASN A 16 15.27 13.18 1.83
CA ASN A 16 15.63 12.36 2.99
C ASN A 16 14.43 12.15 3.94
N GLU A 17 14.56 11.17 4.85
CA GLU A 17 13.53 10.83 5.84
C GLU A 17 13.15 12.03 6.73
N ASP A 18 14.13 12.85 7.15
CA ASP A 18 13.90 14.02 8.03
C ASP A 18 13.04 15.11 7.38
N GLN A 19 13.08 15.21 6.06
CA GLN A 19 12.24 16.12 5.27
C GLN A 19 10.90 15.50 4.85
N THR A 20 10.72 14.20 5.06
CA THR A 20 9.53 13.49 4.63
C THR A 20 8.39 13.78 5.61
N PRO A 21 7.29 14.44 5.17
CA PRO A 21 6.16 14.72 6.03
C PRO A 21 5.39 13.43 6.36
N PRO A 22 4.52 13.42 7.38
CA PRO A 22 3.61 12.31 7.61
C PRO A 22 2.79 11.98 6.34
N TYR A 23 2.71 10.70 6.01
CA TYR A 23 2.04 10.22 4.80
C TYR A 23 1.32 8.90 5.04
N SER A 24 0.30 8.62 4.23
CA SER A 24 -0.32 7.30 4.12
C SER A 24 0.30 6.50 2.98
N ILE A 25 0.12 5.19 2.98
CA ILE A 25 0.56 4.32 1.89
C ILE A 25 -0.59 3.46 1.37
N LEU A 26 -0.71 3.33 0.04
CA LEU A 26 -1.70 2.46 -0.61
C LEU A 26 -1.04 1.16 -1.08
N SER A 27 -1.25 0.09 -0.32
CA SER A 27 -0.99 -1.26 -0.78
C SER A 27 -2.15 -1.72 -1.67
N HIS A 28 -1.88 -2.19 -2.89
CA HIS A 28 -2.94 -2.57 -3.81
C HIS A 28 -2.50 -3.66 -4.79
N THR A 29 -3.49 -4.29 -5.43
CA THR A 29 -3.29 -5.09 -6.64
C THR A 29 -3.54 -4.24 -7.87
N TRP A 30 -2.73 -4.39 -8.91
CA TRP A 30 -2.81 -3.61 -10.14
C TRP A 30 -4.07 -3.97 -10.97
N PRO A 31 -5.05 -3.07 -11.15
CA PRO A 31 -5.98 -3.11 -12.28
C PRO A 31 -5.24 -2.91 -13.62
N GLU A 32 -5.90 -3.25 -14.72
CA GLU A 32 -5.32 -3.20 -16.08
C GLU A 32 -4.94 -1.78 -16.54
N ASP A 33 -5.55 -0.75 -15.94
CA ASP A 33 -5.39 0.65 -16.35
C ASP A 33 -4.81 1.57 -15.26
N GLU A 34 -3.92 1.02 -14.42
CA GLU A 34 -3.16 1.78 -13.41
C GLU A 34 -2.51 3.05 -13.97
N LEU A 35 -2.44 4.08 -13.15
CA LEU A 35 -1.67 5.28 -13.47
C LEU A 35 -0.21 5.08 -13.08
N SER A 36 0.68 5.44 -14.00
CA SER A 36 2.11 5.45 -13.80
C SER A 36 2.61 6.79 -13.24
N PHE A 37 3.84 6.81 -12.75
CA PHE A 37 4.57 8.03 -12.42
C PHE A 37 4.52 9.08 -13.56
N GLN A 38 4.71 8.63 -14.81
CA GLN A 38 4.71 9.51 -15.97
C GLN A 38 3.32 10.08 -16.28
N ASP A 39 2.26 9.30 -16.03
CA ASP A 39 0.88 9.79 -16.15
C ASP A 39 0.63 10.95 -15.17
N ILE A 40 1.07 10.79 -13.92
CA ILE A 40 0.92 11.84 -12.89
C ILE A 40 1.77 13.06 -13.20
N MET A 41 3.03 12.89 -13.64
CA MET A 41 3.90 14.02 -14.04
C MET A 41 3.34 14.80 -15.22
N SER A 42 2.59 14.13 -16.10
CA SER A 42 1.99 14.73 -17.30
C SER A 42 0.61 15.33 -17.04
N LEU A 43 0.06 15.22 -15.83
CA LEU A 43 -1.23 15.80 -15.47
C LEU A 43 -1.19 17.33 -15.59
N ARG A 44 -1.75 17.85 -16.68
CA ARG A 44 -1.99 19.29 -16.86
C ARG A 44 -3.41 19.69 -16.49
N THR A 45 -4.37 18.82 -16.79
CA THR A 45 -5.79 18.92 -16.41
C THR A 45 -6.33 17.51 -16.23
N GLY A 46 -6.98 17.20 -15.10
CA GLY A 46 -7.45 15.85 -14.73
C GLY A 46 -8.55 15.25 -15.64
N THR A 47 -8.79 15.82 -16.81
CA THR A 47 -9.84 15.43 -17.77
C THR A 47 -9.41 14.28 -18.69
N HIS A 48 -8.11 14.06 -18.90
CA HIS A 48 -7.60 13.03 -19.84
C HIS A 48 -7.79 11.59 -19.34
N PHE A 49 -8.00 11.40 -18.05
CA PHE A 49 -8.15 10.07 -17.42
C PHE A 49 -9.57 9.78 -16.95
N LEU A 50 -10.54 10.62 -17.33
CA LEU A 50 -11.95 10.40 -16.99
C LEU A 50 -12.42 9.05 -17.52
N GLY A 51 -13.05 8.25 -16.65
CA GLY A 51 -13.54 6.92 -16.97
C GLY A 51 -12.53 5.78 -16.78
N ARG A 52 -11.25 6.08 -16.48
CA ARG A 52 -10.26 5.05 -16.10
C ARG A 52 -10.45 4.62 -14.64
N THR A 53 -10.52 3.31 -14.41
CA THR A 53 -10.62 2.74 -13.05
C THR A 53 -9.38 3.06 -12.21
N GLY A 54 -8.18 3.04 -12.79
CA GLY A 54 -6.95 3.47 -12.13
C GLY A 54 -7.01 4.93 -11.65
N TRP A 55 -7.68 5.82 -12.39
CA TRP A 55 -7.82 7.23 -12.00
C TRP A 55 -8.76 7.38 -10.82
N SER A 56 -9.93 6.75 -10.87
CA SER A 56 -10.88 6.72 -9.75
C SER A 56 -10.23 6.17 -8.48
N LYS A 57 -9.41 5.11 -8.59
CA LYS A 57 -8.65 4.56 -7.47
C LYS A 57 -7.72 5.61 -6.85
N VAL A 58 -6.91 6.30 -7.66
CA VAL A 58 -5.99 7.34 -7.17
C VAL A 58 -6.75 8.48 -6.48
N GLN A 59 -7.84 8.96 -7.10
CA GLN A 59 -8.65 10.03 -6.51
C GLN A 59 -9.28 9.60 -5.18
N ASN A 60 -9.85 8.40 -5.12
CA ASN A 60 -10.45 7.88 -3.90
C ASN A 60 -9.38 7.67 -2.82
N ALA A 61 -8.20 7.16 -3.17
CA ALA A 61 -7.10 6.98 -2.23
C ALA A 61 -6.59 8.31 -1.66
N CYS A 62 -6.55 9.36 -2.49
CA CYS A 62 -6.23 10.72 -2.03
C CYS A 62 -7.30 11.26 -1.07
N ARG A 63 -8.59 11.09 -1.38
CA ARG A 63 -9.68 11.47 -0.46
C ARG A 63 -9.58 10.73 0.88
N LEU A 64 -9.27 9.44 0.85
CA LEU A 64 -9.06 8.64 2.04
C LEU A 64 -7.86 9.15 2.84
N ALA A 65 -6.73 9.48 2.21
CA ALA A 65 -5.60 10.08 2.92
C ALA A 65 -5.99 11.39 3.63
N LEU A 66 -6.74 12.26 2.94
CA LEU A 66 -7.20 13.53 3.48
C LEU A 66 -8.19 13.35 4.64
N SER A 67 -9.04 12.31 4.64
CA SER A 67 -9.94 12.03 5.77
C SER A 67 -9.20 11.58 7.04
N PHE A 68 -7.95 11.13 6.90
CA PHE A 68 -7.03 10.85 7.99
C PHE A 68 -6.09 12.04 8.29
N GLU A 69 -6.36 13.22 7.74
CA GLU A 69 -5.54 14.44 7.86
C GLU A 69 -4.11 14.29 7.28
N LEU A 70 -3.92 13.35 6.36
CA LEU A 70 -2.65 13.11 5.69
C LEU A 70 -2.67 13.73 4.29
N ARG A 71 -1.89 14.80 4.11
CA ARG A 71 -1.76 15.49 2.81
C ARG A 71 -1.06 14.64 1.75
N TYR A 72 -0.21 13.72 2.17
CA TYR A 72 0.63 12.97 1.25
C TYR A 72 0.28 11.49 1.29
N ILE A 73 0.26 10.87 0.11
CA ILE A 73 0.07 9.44 -0.06
C ILE A 73 1.17 8.86 -0.97
N TRP A 74 1.68 7.69 -0.60
CA TRP A 74 2.55 6.90 -1.45
C TRP A 74 1.76 5.79 -2.14
N ILE A 75 1.92 5.69 -3.47
CA ILE A 75 1.33 4.65 -4.31
C ILE A 75 2.42 4.19 -5.26
N ASP A 76 2.83 2.91 -5.22
CA ASP A 76 4.02 2.41 -5.95
C ASP A 76 3.96 2.71 -7.46
N THR A 77 2.79 2.57 -8.08
CA THR A 77 2.59 2.83 -9.51
C THR A 77 2.78 4.30 -9.87
N CYS A 78 2.42 5.20 -8.97
CA CYS A 78 2.48 6.65 -9.16
C CYS A 78 3.77 7.29 -8.64
N CYS A 79 4.40 6.72 -7.61
CA CYS A 79 5.49 7.34 -6.85
C CYS A 79 6.88 6.73 -7.12
N ILE A 80 6.96 5.66 -7.92
CA ILE A 80 8.23 5.10 -8.38
C ILE A 80 8.35 5.35 -9.87
N ASP A 81 9.42 6.03 -10.31
CA ASP A 81 9.72 6.10 -11.73
C ASP A 81 10.32 4.78 -12.23
N LYS A 82 9.44 3.87 -12.66
CA LYS A 82 9.81 2.56 -13.20
C LYS A 82 10.55 2.63 -14.55
N SER A 83 10.66 3.81 -15.16
CA SER A 83 11.48 4.01 -16.38
C SER A 83 12.98 4.13 -16.08
N SER A 84 13.34 4.41 -14.82
CA SER A 84 14.71 4.46 -14.33
C SER A 84 15.06 3.14 -13.64
N SER A 85 15.94 2.34 -14.26
CA SER A 85 16.42 1.08 -13.67
C SER A 85 17.18 1.29 -12.36
N ALA A 86 17.79 2.46 -12.18
CA ALA A 86 18.46 2.86 -10.94
C ALA A 86 17.45 3.12 -9.81
N GLU A 87 16.36 3.85 -10.09
CA GLU A 87 15.34 4.14 -9.06
C GLU A 87 14.56 2.88 -8.68
N LEU A 88 14.34 1.95 -9.62
CA LEU A 88 13.71 0.67 -9.32
C LEU A 88 14.55 -0.17 -8.36
N GLN A 89 15.87 -0.27 -8.58
CA GLN A 89 16.80 -0.97 -7.68
C GLN A 89 16.94 -0.26 -6.33
N GLU A 90 16.98 1.06 -6.33
CA GLU A 90 17.04 1.87 -5.11
C GLU A 90 15.73 1.88 -4.32
N ALA A 91 14.57 1.63 -4.94
CA ALA A 91 13.27 1.57 -4.26
C ALA A 91 12.99 0.24 -3.55
N ILE A 92 13.66 -0.84 -3.96
CA ILE A 92 13.46 -2.19 -3.39
C ILE A 92 13.99 -2.29 -1.95
N ASN A 93 15.17 -1.74 -1.67
CA ASN A 93 15.77 -1.75 -0.34
C ASN A 93 15.02 -0.89 0.71
N PRO A 94 14.47 0.30 0.39
CA PRO A 94 13.73 1.14 1.32
C PRO A 94 12.21 0.89 1.35
N MET A 95 11.63 0.03 0.49
CA MET A 95 10.18 -0.24 0.50
C MET A 95 9.67 -0.63 1.90
N PHE A 96 10.31 -1.58 2.57
CA PHE A 96 9.93 -1.95 3.94
C PHE A 96 9.93 -0.74 4.87
N ARG A 97 10.96 0.11 4.76
CA ARG A 97 11.10 1.33 5.56
C ARG A 97 10.02 2.35 5.24
N TRP A 98 9.61 2.48 3.98
CA TRP A 98 8.50 3.35 3.58
C TRP A 98 7.15 2.87 4.12
N TYR A 99 6.92 1.56 4.19
CA TYR A 99 5.73 1.02 4.86
C TYR A 99 5.79 1.18 6.39
N GLU A 100 6.98 1.04 6.99
CA GLU A 100 7.18 1.22 8.43
C GLU A 100 6.96 2.66 8.89
N LEU A 101 7.43 3.64 8.10
CA LEU A 101 7.32 5.07 8.41
C LEU A 101 5.98 5.69 8.03
N ALA A 102 5.16 5.02 7.22
CA ALA A 102 3.82 5.50 6.90
C ALA A 102 2.96 5.54 8.18
N GLU A 103 2.17 6.60 8.32
CA GLU A 103 1.24 6.76 9.45
C GLU A 103 0.15 5.68 9.44
N ILE A 104 -0.26 5.28 8.23
CA ILE A 104 -1.23 4.20 7.99
C ILE A 104 -1.03 3.59 6.61
N CYS A 105 -1.18 2.27 6.53
CA CYS A 105 -1.30 1.54 5.28
C CYS A 105 -2.76 1.21 4.99
N PHE A 106 -3.24 1.66 3.84
CA PHE A 106 -4.53 1.28 3.27
C PHE A 106 -4.30 0.13 2.32
N ALA A 107 -4.87 -1.04 2.61
CA ALA A 107 -4.82 -2.18 1.71
C ALA A 107 -6.10 -2.22 0.88
N TYR A 108 -5.99 -1.88 -0.40
CA TYR A 108 -7.10 -1.77 -1.35
C TYR A 108 -7.32 -3.07 -2.11
N PHE A 109 -8.55 -3.59 -2.02
CA PHE A 109 -8.95 -4.87 -2.59
C PHE A 109 -9.95 -4.63 -3.72
N SER A 110 -9.44 -4.56 -4.95
CA SER A 110 -10.28 -4.39 -6.16
C SER A 110 -11.29 -5.54 -6.41
N ASP A 111 -11.07 -6.70 -5.78
CA ASP A 111 -11.83 -7.94 -6.00
C ASP A 111 -12.69 -8.36 -4.79
N VAL A 112 -12.92 -7.44 -3.86
CA VAL A 112 -13.72 -7.67 -2.65
C VAL A 112 -14.84 -6.63 -2.53
N SER A 113 -15.94 -7.05 -1.91
CA SER A 113 -17.08 -6.21 -1.53
C SER A 113 -17.21 -6.25 -0.01
N VAL A 114 -17.41 -5.10 0.64
CA VAL A 114 -17.56 -4.99 2.11
C VAL A 114 -18.73 -5.81 2.66
N SER A 115 -19.69 -6.19 1.82
CA SER A 115 -20.88 -6.96 2.22
C SER A 115 -20.62 -8.40 2.69
N GLU A 116 -19.41 -8.93 2.48
CA GLU A 116 -19.07 -10.30 2.86
C GLU A 116 -18.22 -10.35 4.14
N ASP A 117 -18.63 -11.19 5.09
CA ASP A 117 -17.89 -11.41 6.33
C ASP A 117 -16.57 -12.20 6.06
N PRO A 118 -15.40 -11.64 6.41
CA PRO A 118 -14.11 -12.31 6.26
C PRO A 118 -13.97 -13.63 7.04
N GLU A 119 -14.71 -13.81 8.13
CA GLU A 119 -14.68 -15.05 8.92
C GLU A 119 -15.25 -16.24 8.15
N ILE A 120 -16.18 -15.99 7.21
CA ILE A 120 -16.80 -17.04 6.41
C ILE A 120 -15.76 -17.68 5.49
N THR A 121 -15.60 -18.99 5.60
CA THR A 121 -14.77 -19.80 4.70
C THR A 121 -15.22 -19.60 3.25
N GLY A 122 -14.30 -19.14 2.41
CA GLY A 122 -14.60 -18.81 1.02
C GLY A 122 -15.29 -17.45 0.84
N SER A 123 -15.11 -16.49 1.75
CA SER A 123 -15.38 -15.09 1.43
C SER A 123 -14.46 -14.59 0.30
N SER A 124 -14.89 -13.55 -0.42
CA SER A 124 -14.07 -12.82 -1.39
C SER A 124 -12.80 -12.28 -0.73
N PHE A 125 -12.89 -11.81 0.51
CA PHE A 125 -11.73 -11.42 1.32
C PHE A 125 -10.68 -12.53 1.37
N ARG A 126 -11.05 -13.74 1.83
CA ARG A 126 -10.13 -14.90 1.92
C ARG A 126 -9.56 -15.32 0.56
N ARG A 127 -10.30 -15.12 -0.53
CA ARG A 127 -9.87 -15.47 -1.89
C ARG A 127 -9.10 -14.39 -2.62
N SER A 128 -9.03 -13.17 -2.06
CA SER A 128 -8.51 -12.01 -2.76
C SER A 128 -7.12 -12.28 -3.32
N ARG A 129 -6.89 -11.77 -4.53
CA ARG A 129 -5.57 -11.80 -5.17
C ARG A 129 -4.51 -11.08 -4.34
N TRP A 130 -4.92 -10.14 -3.48
CA TRP A 130 -3.99 -9.40 -2.63
C TRP A 130 -3.19 -10.32 -1.70
N PHE A 131 -3.78 -11.40 -1.18
CA PHE A 131 -3.10 -12.37 -0.31
C PHE A 131 -2.14 -13.32 -1.04
N LYS A 132 -2.20 -13.37 -2.38
CA LYS A 132 -1.40 -14.30 -3.20
C LYS A 132 -0.10 -13.68 -3.72
N ARG A 133 0.18 -12.41 -3.37
CA ARG A 133 1.36 -11.67 -3.85
C ARG A 133 2.58 -11.99 -2.99
N ASP A 134 3.76 -12.01 -3.62
CA ASP A 134 5.02 -12.21 -2.91
C ASP A 134 5.37 -11.06 -1.93
N TRP A 135 4.77 -9.88 -2.12
CA TRP A 135 4.99 -8.68 -1.29
C TRP A 135 4.02 -8.53 -0.11
N THR A 136 2.93 -9.28 -0.09
CA THR A 136 1.88 -9.22 0.95
C THR A 136 2.47 -9.28 2.36
N LEU A 137 3.50 -10.11 2.56
CA LEU A 137 4.17 -10.26 3.85
C LEU A 137 4.80 -8.95 4.36
N GLN A 138 5.53 -8.25 3.50
CA GLN A 138 6.24 -7.03 3.89
C GLN A 138 5.25 -5.88 4.09
N GLU A 139 4.29 -5.73 3.15
CA GLU A 139 3.24 -4.71 3.20
C GLU A 139 2.34 -4.88 4.43
N LEU A 140 2.10 -6.12 4.87
CA LEU A 140 1.23 -6.43 6.02
C LEU A 140 1.93 -6.25 7.38
N ILE A 141 3.24 -6.52 7.47
CA ILE A 141 3.96 -6.52 8.74
C ILE A 141 4.58 -5.16 9.06
N ALA A 142 5.14 -4.48 8.06
CA ALA A 142 5.89 -3.25 8.26
C ALA A 142 5.05 -2.12 8.88
N PRO A 143 3.81 -1.83 8.42
CA PRO A 143 3.05 -0.70 8.93
C PRO A 143 2.59 -0.88 10.37
N THR A 144 2.63 0.23 11.11
CA THR A 144 2.12 0.29 12.48
C THR A 144 0.60 0.23 12.50
N LYS A 145 -0.07 1.05 11.68
CA LYS A 145 -1.52 1.05 11.45
C LYS A 145 -1.80 0.48 10.06
N PHE A 146 -2.81 -0.38 9.97
CA PHE A 146 -3.16 -1.08 8.74
C PHE A 146 -4.66 -1.36 8.72
N SER A 147 -5.34 -0.93 7.66
CA SER A 147 -6.77 -1.18 7.45
C SER A 147 -7.02 -1.68 6.03
N PHE A 148 -7.97 -2.61 5.91
CA PHE A 148 -8.42 -3.19 4.65
C PHE A 148 -9.59 -2.40 4.11
N TYR A 149 -9.57 -2.14 2.81
CA TYR A 149 -10.60 -1.40 2.09
C TYR A 149 -11.02 -2.16 0.85
N ASP A 150 -12.31 -2.09 0.53
CA ASP A 150 -12.86 -2.73 -0.67
C ASP A 150 -12.62 -1.90 -1.95
N LYS A 151 -13.22 -2.34 -3.07
CA LYS A 151 -13.09 -1.68 -4.37
C LYS A 151 -13.66 -0.24 -4.41
N ASP A 152 -14.56 0.09 -3.48
CA ASP A 152 -15.19 1.41 -3.37
C ASP A 152 -14.51 2.27 -2.28
N LEU A 153 -13.42 1.77 -1.69
CA LEU A 153 -12.70 2.35 -0.53
C LEU A 153 -13.56 2.50 0.73
N GLU A 154 -14.51 1.58 0.91
CA GLU A 154 -15.18 1.40 2.19
C GLU A 154 -14.31 0.52 3.11
N GLU A 155 -14.19 0.91 4.38
CA GLU A 155 -13.40 0.15 5.35
C GLU A 155 -14.06 -1.21 5.59
N ILE A 156 -13.29 -2.28 5.38
CA ILE A 156 -13.72 -3.64 5.69
C ILE A 156 -13.41 -3.91 7.17
N TYR A 157 -12.12 -3.93 7.53
CA TYR A 157 -11.65 -4.13 8.91
C TYR A 157 -10.26 -3.55 9.12
N MET A 158 -9.96 -3.21 10.37
CA MET A 158 -8.58 -3.05 10.84
C MET A 158 -7.88 -4.41 10.95
N ARG A 159 -6.58 -4.44 10.63
CA ARG A 159 -5.76 -5.66 10.72
C ARG A 159 -5.80 -6.35 12.08
N GLN A 160 -5.80 -5.58 13.16
CA GLN A 160 -5.83 -6.14 14.51
C GLN A 160 -7.15 -6.86 14.83
N SER A 161 -8.26 -6.40 14.24
CA SER A 161 -9.60 -6.94 14.50
C SER A 161 -9.82 -8.32 13.89
N ILE A 162 -9.09 -8.64 12.83
CA ILE A 162 -9.22 -9.92 12.08
C ILE A 162 -7.90 -10.67 12.01
N ALA A 163 -7.03 -10.51 13.01
CA ALA A 163 -5.68 -11.09 13.00
C ALA A 163 -5.68 -12.62 12.92
N ASP A 164 -6.65 -13.29 13.55
CA ASP A 164 -6.83 -14.75 13.44
C ASP A 164 -7.19 -15.17 12.01
N VAL A 165 -8.10 -14.45 11.35
CA VAL A 165 -8.46 -14.69 9.94
C VAL A 165 -7.25 -14.50 9.02
N ILE A 166 -6.43 -13.47 9.28
CA ILE A 166 -5.22 -13.23 8.49
C ILE A 166 -4.18 -14.33 8.73
N GLU A 167 -4.00 -14.79 9.96
CA GLU A 167 -3.14 -15.93 10.28
C GLU A 167 -3.59 -17.19 9.54
N ASP A 168 -4.90 -17.48 9.50
CA ASP A 168 -5.45 -18.60 8.74
C ASP A 168 -5.17 -18.52 7.23
N ILE A 169 -5.28 -17.32 6.65
CA ILE A 169 -5.08 -17.11 5.20
C ILE A 169 -3.60 -17.20 4.83
N THR A 170 -2.74 -16.58 5.64
CA THR A 170 -1.34 -16.29 5.26
C THR A 170 -0.32 -17.19 5.95
N GLY A 171 -0.69 -17.84 7.06
CA GLY A 171 0.22 -18.52 7.97
C GLY A 171 1.09 -17.56 8.82
N ILE A 172 0.91 -16.25 8.69
CA ILE A 172 1.65 -15.26 9.47
C ILE A 172 1.04 -15.21 10.87
N ARG A 173 1.82 -15.61 11.88
CA ARG A 173 1.34 -15.64 13.26
C ARG A 173 0.78 -14.29 13.70
N LYS A 174 -0.42 -14.28 14.29
CA LYS A 174 -1.11 -13.05 14.72
C LYS A 174 -0.29 -12.16 15.63
N LEU A 175 0.65 -12.72 16.39
CA LEU A 175 1.57 -11.97 17.25
C LEU A 175 2.39 -10.93 16.45
N PHE A 176 2.71 -11.22 15.17
CA PHE A 176 3.42 -10.29 14.30
C PHE A 176 2.52 -9.18 13.74
N LEU A 177 1.19 -9.38 13.79
CA LEU A 177 0.20 -8.42 13.31
C LEU A 177 -0.26 -7.46 14.41
N SER A 178 -0.28 -7.95 15.65
CA SER A 178 -0.88 -7.25 16.80
C SER A 178 0.14 -6.64 17.78
N ASP A 179 1.38 -7.15 17.84
CA ASP A 179 2.36 -6.70 18.82
C ASP A 179 3.49 -5.86 18.18
N ALA A 180 3.50 -4.57 18.52
CA ALA A 180 4.48 -3.59 18.04
C ALA A 180 5.94 -3.96 18.41
N ARG A 181 6.17 -4.76 19.46
CA ARG A 181 7.52 -5.14 19.93
C ARG A 181 8.28 -5.99 18.93
N TRP A 182 7.58 -6.70 18.04
CA TRP A 182 8.22 -7.56 17.05
C TRP A 182 8.63 -6.82 15.78
N ARG A 183 8.01 -5.68 15.46
CA ARG A 183 8.22 -4.96 14.19
C ARG A 183 9.68 -4.55 14.00
N GLY A 184 10.30 -3.95 15.02
CA GLY A 184 11.71 -3.54 14.97
C GLY A 184 12.73 -4.69 14.95
N LYS A 185 12.35 -5.90 15.41
CA LYS A 185 13.19 -7.10 15.32
C LYS A 185 13.08 -7.77 13.95
N ILE A 186 11.86 -7.86 13.42
CA ILE A 186 11.57 -8.45 12.11
C ILE A 186 12.11 -7.58 10.98
N GLY A 187 11.94 -6.25 11.06
CA GLY A 187 12.40 -5.33 10.01
C GLY A 187 13.90 -5.43 9.73
N LYS A 188 14.71 -5.66 10.77
CA LYS A 188 16.16 -5.93 10.64
C LYS A 188 16.49 -7.28 9.99
N THR A 189 15.64 -8.28 10.15
CA THR A 189 15.85 -9.62 9.58
C THR A 189 15.32 -9.72 8.14
N LEU A 190 14.15 -9.15 7.84
CA LEU A 190 13.54 -9.19 6.51
C LEU A 190 14.28 -8.33 5.49
N SER A 191 14.75 -7.13 5.89
CA SER A 191 15.54 -6.26 5.01
C SER A 191 16.87 -6.90 4.59
N THR A 192 17.44 -7.77 5.44
CA THR A 192 18.69 -8.48 5.14
C THR A 192 18.49 -9.82 4.43
N ALA A 193 17.35 -10.50 4.61
CA ALA A 193 17.19 -11.91 4.22
C ALA A 193 16.37 -12.13 2.94
N ILE A 194 15.42 -11.26 2.58
CA ILE A 194 14.42 -11.60 1.53
C ILE A 194 14.69 -10.89 0.19
N VAL A 195 15.30 -9.71 0.21
CA VAL A 195 15.57 -8.93 -1.01
C VAL A 195 16.60 -9.62 -1.92
N ALA A 196 17.57 -10.35 -1.35
CA ALA A 196 18.66 -10.97 -2.11
C ALA A 196 18.29 -12.31 -2.78
N GLU A 197 17.31 -13.06 -2.27
CA GLU A 197 17.05 -14.44 -2.71
C GLU A 197 15.88 -14.61 -3.71
N ARG A 198 15.07 -13.57 -3.96
CA ARG A 198 13.91 -13.67 -4.87
C ARG A 198 13.98 -12.76 -6.10
N MET A 199 15.14 -12.19 -6.38
CA MET A 199 15.40 -11.40 -7.61
C MET A 199 16.26 -12.15 -8.64
N SER A 200 16.27 -13.49 -8.61
CA SER A 200 16.84 -14.34 -9.67
C SER A 200 15.73 -15.02 -10.48
#